data_AF-A0A4R0RB62-F1
#
_entry.id   AF-A0A4R0RB62-F1
#
_cell.length_a   1.000
_cell.length_b   1.000
_cell.length_c   1.000
_cell.angle_alpha   90.00
_cell.angle_beta   90.00
_cell.angle_gamma   90.00
#
_symmetry.space_group_name_H-M   'P 1'
#
loop_
_entity.id
_entity.type
_entity.pdbx_description
1 polymer ?
#
loop_
_entity_poly.entity_id
_entity_poly.type
_entity_poly.pdbx_seq_one_letter_code
_entity_poly.pdbx_strand_id
1 'polypeptide(L)'
;MSDSCGNPATETEALMPRRRKFDKTKICVKCKTNPGSLIIRHAVYCKECFVPLTTHKFRRSLEPFVNAKPDGPRRTALKPQGNLLVGFSGGLGSTVLLDLVHRYYVVPDKALIQDDGGSHHPRHERVWKRVVVGYVEVCDAFPSMVERMSDVRAIMEGYGGFEFVPLRIQDAFDPCWWKKIGRDPVNLGVDMTDEALKLLRLEESTSPLEAMRSYMASLPTTTARSTALQTLTRVLLQYTAQANDCSHLVLGTSLTSLAVSLISGVAHGGGFHVREEMQEEWTADQSSDREVDVAKKATKRHGLRIIRPLRDVGMKECGAWSWWMGLKVVGRENWEWPGFKPGIGALTKAFIVGLEKDYPSTVSTIVRTCGKLSPKGIVEGKCISCERPIQSGIQDWQARISIRSRHNGDEQAPFEEVAESLSPFLCYPCRITLTSRSTRPILNPFPNSNHDVSLTPLPMWTGRVLHPPKTSGSEEGDAEIVVGRTLARSEMKNAVKEFLLQDE
;
A
#
# COMPACT_ATOMS: atom_id res chain seq x y z
N MET A 1 -15.93 39.64 -9.77
CA MET A 1 -16.03 38.80 -10.98
C MET A 1 -15.52 37.43 -10.61
N SER A 2 -16.45 36.51 -10.33
CA SER A 2 -16.18 35.13 -9.96
C SER A 2 -15.99 34.32 -11.24
N ASP A 3 -14.76 33.90 -11.51
CA ASP A 3 -14.48 32.95 -12.60
C ASP A 3 -15.16 31.62 -12.27
N SER A 4 -16.32 31.41 -12.89
CA SER A 4 -17.06 30.16 -12.87
C SER A 4 -16.18 29.07 -13.49
N CYS A 5 -15.99 27.95 -12.79
CA CYS A 5 -15.37 26.78 -13.37
C CYS A 5 -16.20 26.34 -14.58
N GLY A 6 -15.65 26.51 -15.79
CA GLY A 6 -16.32 26.22 -17.05
C GLY A 6 -16.85 24.79 -17.10
N ASN A 7 -18.05 24.63 -17.64
CA ASN A 7 -18.67 23.33 -17.84
C ASN A 7 -18.04 22.66 -19.09
N PRO A 8 -17.29 21.56 -18.96
CA PRO A 8 -16.60 20.93 -20.08
C PRO A 8 -17.55 20.29 -21.12
N ALA A 9 -18.86 20.26 -20.85
CA ALA A 9 -19.86 19.82 -21.81
C ALA A 9 -20.19 20.90 -22.88
N THR A 10 -19.91 22.17 -22.60
CA THR A 10 -20.31 23.31 -23.46
C THR A 10 -19.15 24.02 -24.14
N GLU A 11 -17.91 23.88 -23.64
CA GLU A 11 -16.74 24.55 -24.19
C GLU A 11 -15.85 23.55 -24.95
N THR A 12 -15.96 23.52 -26.28
CA THR A 12 -15.12 22.71 -27.16
C THR A 12 -13.63 23.08 -27.10
N GLU A 13 -13.30 24.30 -26.65
CA GLU A 13 -11.92 24.76 -26.40
C GLU A 13 -11.33 24.25 -25.07
N ALA A 14 -12.14 23.72 -24.15
CA ALA A 14 -11.67 23.11 -22.90
C ALA A 14 -11.09 21.70 -23.09
N LEU A 15 -11.21 21.13 -24.29
CA LEU A 15 -10.68 19.81 -24.63
C LEU A 15 -9.22 19.95 -25.06
N MET A 16 -8.29 19.52 -24.19
CA MET A 16 -6.87 19.51 -24.52
C MET A 16 -6.62 18.79 -25.87
N PRO A 17 -5.82 19.39 -26.78
CA PRO A 17 -5.66 18.89 -28.15
C PRO A 17 -5.03 17.49 -28.17
N ARG A 18 -5.71 16.55 -28.85
CA ARG A 18 -5.24 15.17 -29.02
C ARG A 18 -3.93 15.15 -29.80
N ARG A 19 -2.85 14.70 -29.15
CA ARG A 19 -1.53 14.57 -29.78
C ARG A 19 -1.45 13.31 -30.65
N ARG A 20 -0.58 13.32 -31.66
CA ARG A 20 -0.25 12.11 -32.44
C ARG A 20 0.27 11.02 -31.50
N LYS A 21 -0.07 9.76 -31.80
CA LYS A 21 0.30 8.61 -30.95
C LYS A 21 1.82 8.39 -30.86
N PHE A 22 2.60 8.77 -31.87
CA PHE A 22 4.06 8.68 -31.89
C PHE A 22 4.64 9.76 -32.81
N ASP A 23 5.89 10.16 -32.55
CA ASP A 23 6.42 11.44 -33.07
C ASP A 23 6.91 11.41 -34.52
N LYS A 24 7.59 10.34 -34.99
CA LYS A 24 8.35 10.40 -36.26
C LYS A 24 8.38 9.14 -37.13
N THR A 25 8.65 7.96 -36.57
CA THR A 25 8.95 6.74 -37.36
C THR A 25 8.22 5.51 -36.85
N LYS A 26 7.91 4.55 -37.75
CA LYS A 26 7.41 3.20 -37.37
C LYS A 26 8.54 2.21 -37.04
N ILE A 27 9.80 2.63 -37.20
CA ILE A 27 11.00 1.84 -36.90
C ILE A 27 11.30 1.97 -35.40
N CYS A 28 11.81 0.88 -34.79
CA CYS A 28 12.22 0.89 -33.39
C CYS A 28 13.30 1.94 -33.10
N VAL A 29 13.08 2.74 -32.04
CA VAL A 29 14.02 3.80 -31.62
C VAL A 29 15.36 3.26 -31.09
N LYS A 30 15.39 2.01 -30.58
CA LYS A 30 16.56 1.42 -29.94
C LYS A 30 17.51 0.76 -30.95
N CYS A 31 17.02 -0.20 -31.74
CA CYS A 31 17.85 -0.86 -32.76
C CYS A 31 17.91 -0.13 -34.09
N LYS A 32 16.94 0.75 -34.39
CA LYS A 32 16.83 1.49 -35.68
C LYS A 32 16.71 0.60 -36.93
N THR A 33 16.49 -0.70 -36.77
CA THR A 33 16.37 -1.68 -37.87
C THR A 33 14.97 -2.29 -37.91
N ASN A 34 14.54 -2.91 -36.81
CA ASN A 34 13.31 -3.68 -36.76
C ASN A 34 12.07 -2.77 -36.77
N PRO A 35 10.96 -3.20 -37.40
CA PRO A 35 9.69 -2.51 -37.29
C PRO A 35 9.19 -2.54 -35.83
N GLY A 36 8.57 -1.44 -35.42
CA GLY A 36 8.00 -1.30 -34.09
C GLY A 36 6.74 -2.13 -33.89
N SER A 37 6.61 -2.73 -32.71
CA SER A 37 5.44 -3.52 -32.30
C SER A 37 4.69 -2.90 -31.11
N LEU A 38 5.30 -1.95 -30.39
CA LEU A 38 4.70 -1.27 -29.24
C LEU A 38 5.12 0.20 -29.19
N ILE A 39 4.20 1.05 -28.77
CA ILE A 39 4.47 2.46 -28.50
C ILE A 39 4.46 2.67 -26.99
N ILE A 40 5.59 3.14 -26.45
CA ILE A 40 5.73 3.53 -25.05
C ILE A 40 5.85 5.04 -24.99
N ARG A 41 4.83 5.70 -24.42
CA ARG A 41 4.64 7.15 -24.48
C ARG A 41 4.58 7.63 -25.94
N HIS A 42 5.69 8.12 -26.49
CA HIS A 42 5.81 8.59 -27.87
C HIS A 42 6.87 7.82 -28.68
N ALA A 43 7.57 6.89 -28.04
CA ALA A 43 8.66 6.13 -28.62
C ALA A 43 8.23 4.74 -29.07
N VAL A 44 8.68 4.34 -30.25
CA VAL A 44 8.35 3.07 -30.89
C VAL A 44 9.41 2.02 -30.57
N TYR A 45 9.00 0.85 -30.10
CA TYR A 45 9.87 -0.28 -29.73
C TYR A 45 9.46 -1.55 -30.47
N CYS A 46 10.44 -2.34 -30.93
CA CYS A 46 10.22 -3.72 -31.38
C CYS A 46 10.21 -4.67 -30.16
N LYS A 47 9.72 -5.90 -30.36
CA LYS A 47 9.64 -6.94 -29.33
C LYS A 47 11.00 -7.21 -28.66
N GLU A 48 12.04 -7.39 -29.46
CA GLU A 48 13.40 -7.71 -28.98
C GLU A 48 14.00 -6.60 -28.11
N CYS A 49 13.74 -5.34 -28.44
CA CYS A 49 14.22 -4.21 -27.67
C CYS A 49 13.36 -3.92 -26.42
N PHE A 50 12.08 -4.30 -26.46
CA PHE A 50 11.15 -4.12 -25.35
C PHE A 50 11.47 -5.01 -24.16
N VAL A 51 11.75 -6.30 -24.39
CA VAL A 51 11.94 -7.26 -23.30
C VAL A 51 13.08 -6.82 -22.36
N PRO A 52 14.30 -6.52 -22.83
CA PRO A 52 15.37 -6.00 -21.98
C PRO A 52 15.06 -4.66 -21.32
N LEU A 53 14.25 -3.80 -21.96
CA LEU A 53 13.85 -2.52 -21.39
C LEU A 53 12.95 -2.72 -20.16
N THR A 54 11.93 -3.57 -20.28
CA THR A 54 11.00 -3.88 -19.19
C THR A 54 11.71 -4.55 -18.03
N THR A 55 12.60 -5.50 -18.33
CA THR A 55 13.50 -6.12 -17.36
C THR A 55 14.34 -5.12 -16.60
N HIS A 56 14.98 -4.19 -17.31
CA HIS A 56 15.83 -3.18 -16.68
C HIS A 56 15.00 -2.29 -15.73
N LYS A 57 13.79 -1.88 -16.13
CA LYS A 57 12.88 -1.11 -15.26
C LYS A 57 12.49 -1.89 -14.00
N PHE A 58 12.16 -3.17 -14.15
CA PHE A 58 11.85 -4.07 -13.05
C PHE A 58 13.01 -4.20 -12.06
N ARG A 59 14.21 -4.55 -12.56
CA ARG A 59 15.41 -4.73 -11.75
C ARG A 59 15.83 -3.45 -11.04
N ARG A 60 15.84 -2.32 -11.76
CA ARG A 60 16.13 -0.99 -11.18
C ARG A 60 15.19 -0.61 -10.04
N SER A 61 13.95 -1.10 -10.06
CA SER A 61 12.96 -0.82 -9.02
C SER A 61 13.04 -1.76 -7.83
N LEU A 62 13.64 -2.95 -7.98
CA LEU A 62 13.73 -3.97 -6.93
C LEU A 62 15.12 -4.06 -6.29
N GLU A 63 16.17 -4.22 -7.09
CA GLU A 63 17.54 -4.51 -6.64
C GLU A 63 18.11 -3.54 -5.60
N PRO A 64 17.89 -2.20 -5.69
CA PRO A 64 18.39 -1.26 -4.67
C PRO A 64 17.89 -1.54 -3.27
N PHE A 65 16.74 -2.22 -3.14
CA PHE A 65 16.08 -2.47 -1.88
C PHE A 65 16.23 -3.92 -1.40
N VAL A 66 17.00 -4.76 -2.09
CA VAL A 66 17.19 -6.17 -1.68
C VAL A 66 18.17 -6.27 -0.52
N ASN A 67 19.24 -5.47 -0.55
CA ASN A 67 20.29 -5.50 0.47
C ASN A 67 19.86 -4.78 1.75
N ALA A 68 20.39 -5.18 2.91
CA ALA A 68 20.04 -4.59 4.21
C ALA A 68 20.28 -3.07 4.31
N LYS A 69 21.34 -2.56 3.64
CA LYS A 69 21.64 -1.13 3.55
C LYS A 69 21.44 -0.66 2.11
N PRO A 70 20.38 0.11 1.80
CA PRO A 70 20.13 0.60 0.45
C PRO A 70 21.19 1.62 -0.01
N ASP A 71 21.77 2.40 0.91
CA ASP A 71 22.70 3.50 0.62
C ASP A 71 24.20 3.11 0.66
N GLY A 72 24.52 1.81 0.56
CA GLY A 72 25.90 1.36 0.42
C GLY A 72 26.44 1.51 -1.01
N PRO A 73 27.77 1.47 -1.23
CA PRO A 73 28.32 1.32 -2.58
C PRO A 73 27.64 0.11 -3.23
N ARG A 74 27.19 0.25 -4.50
CA ARG A 74 26.44 -0.79 -5.24
C ARG A 74 27.17 -2.12 -5.10
N ARG A 75 26.74 -2.95 -4.14
CA ARG A 75 27.32 -4.26 -3.94
C ARG A 75 26.94 -5.09 -5.16
N THR A 76 27.94 -5.73 -5.76
CA THR A 76 27.76 -6.58 -6.94
C THR A 76 26.90 -7.82 -6.65
N ALA A 77 26.76 -8.20 -5.38
CA ALA A 77 25.94 -9.31 -4.91
C ALA A 77 24.68 -8.84 -4.17
N LEU A 78 23.55 -9.47 -4.49
CA LEU A 78 22.25 -9.28 -3.83
C LEU A 78 22.13 -10.30 -2.68
N LYS A 79 22.07 -9.82 -1.44
CA LYS A 79 22.01 -10.63 -0.21
C LYS A 79 20.88 -10.13 0.70
N PRO A 80 19.65 -10.64 0.52
CA PRO A 80 18.53 -10.30 1.39
C PRO A 80 18.70 -10.91 2.78
N GLN A 81 18.07 -10.31 3.79
CA GLN A 81 18.10 -10.80 5.18
C GLN A 81 17.17 -11.99 5.44
N GLY A 82 16.15 -12.15 4.61
CA GLY A 82 15.17 -13.24 4.71
C GLY A 82 14.56 -13.57 3.35
N ASN A 83 13.38 -14.19 3.35
CA ASN A 83 12.70 -14.70 2.14
C ASN A 83 11.95 -13.60 1.36
N LEU A 84 11.39 -13.96 0.21
CA LEU A 84 10.56 -13.09 -0.63
C LEU A 84 9.11 -13.57 -0.62
N LEU A 85 8.16 -12.67 -0.33
CA LEU A 85 6.73 -12.89 -0.59
C LEU A 85 6.32 -12.12 -1.86
N VAL A 86 5.70 -12.79 -2.81
CA VAL A 86 5.06 -12.18 -3.99
C VAL A 86 3.57 -12.13 -3.75
N GLY A 87 3.00 -10.93 -3.67
CA GLY A 87 1.55 -10.75 -3.59
C GLY A 87 0.90 -10.95 -4.96
N PHE A 88 0.12 -12.02 -5.10
CA PHE A 88 -0.60 -12.34 -6.32
C PHE A 88 -2.08 -11.97 -6.19
N SER A 89 -2.67 -11.36 -7.22
CA SER A 89 -4.10 -10.97 -7.20
C SER A 89 -4.87 -11.45 -8.44
N GLY A 90 -4.29 -12.31 -9.29
CA GLY A 90 -4.87 -12.73 -10.58
C GLY A 90 -4.94 -11.65 -11.67
N GLY A 91 -4.59 -10.40 -11.34
CA GLY A 91 -4.62 -9.28 -12.27
C GLY A 91 -3.34 -9.15 -13.10
N LEU A 92 -3.42 -8.36 -14.17
CA LEU A 92 -2.33 -8.18 -15.13
C LEU A 92 -0.97 -7.86 -14.49
N GLY A 93 -0.92 -6.88 -13.59
CA GLY A 93 0.33 -6.46 -12.94
C GLY A 93 0.92 -7.55 -12.03
N SER A 94 0.11 -8.27 -11.26
CA SER A 94 0.59 -9.39 -10.44
C SER A 94 1.07 -10.58 -11.29
N THR A 95 0.43 -10.85 -12.44
CA THR A 95 0.87 -11.91 -13.36
C THR A 95 2.21 -11.58 -14.00
N VAL A 96 2.41 -10.33 -14.46
CA VAL A 96 3.69 -9.88 -15.00
C VAL A 96 4.78 -9.89 -13.93
N LEU A 97 4.47 -9.45 -12.71
CA LEU A 97 5.43 -9.50 -11.60
C LEU A 97 5.84 -10.94 -11.28
N LEU A 98 4.88 -11.87 -11.20
CA LEU A 98 5.14 -13.28 -10.91
C LEU A 98 6.10 -13.89 -11.96
N ASP A 99 5.82 -13.68 -13.24
CA ASP A 99 6.66 -14.15 -14.35
C ASP A 99 8.07 -13.53 -14.32
N LEU A 100 8.17 -12.22 -14.06
CA LEU A 100 9.46 -11.54 -13.91
C LEU A 100 10.25 -12.02 -12.68
N VAL A 101 9.59 -12.31 -11.55
CA VAL A 101 10.29 -12.87 -10.38
C VAL A 101 10.77 -14.28 -10.69
N HIS A 102 9.93 -15.10 -11.32
CA HIS A 102 10.26 -16.47 -11.66
C HIS A 102 11.48 -16.54 -12.59
N ARG A 103 11.45 -15.83 -13.73
CA ARG A 103 12.51 -15.86 -14.75
C ARG A 103 13.85 -15.28 -14.32
N TYR A 104 13.90 -14.47 -13.26
CA TYR A 104 15.14 -13.80 -12.85
C TYR A 104 15.70 -14.29 -11.51
N TYR A 105 14.86 -14.75 -10.60
CA TYR A 105 15.27 -15.07 -9.24
C TYR A 105 14.97 -16.51 -8.81
N VAL A 106 14.13 -17.25 -9.54
CA VAL A 106 13.78 -18.65 -9.20
C VAL A 106 14.36 -19.62 -10.21
N VAL A 107 14.01 -19.43 -11.49
CA VAL A 107 14.56 -20.17 -12.64
C VAL A 107 15.15 -19.14 -13.60
N PRO A 108 16.42 -18.72 -13.38
CA PRO A 108 17.09 -17.72 -14.19
C PRO A 108 17.11 -18.11 -15.68
N ASP A 109 16.45 -17.31 -16.52
CA ASP A 109 16.44 -17.47 -17.97
C ASP A 109 17.73 -16.88 -18.56
N LYS A 110 18.57 -17.74 -19.15
CA LYS A 110 19.86 -17.36 -19.72
C LYS A 110 19.73 -16.36 -20.89
N ALA A 111 18.60 -16.33 -21.59
CA ALA A 111 18.38 -15.37 -22.68
C ALA A 111 18.14 -13.94 -22.17
N LEU A 112 17.80 -13.80 -20.89
CA LEU A 112 17.37 -12.56 -20.25
C LEU A 112 18.45 -11.96 -19.34
N ILE A 113 19.45 -12.76 -18.95
CA ILE A 113 20.57 -12.37 -18.10
C ILE A 113 21.80 -12.29 -19.02
N GLN A 114 22.43 -11.12 -19.09
CA GLN A 114 23.72 -10.98 -19.77
C GLN A 114 24.77 -11.71 -18.93
N ASP A 115 25.44 -12.71 -19.52
CA ASP A 115 26.53 -13.51 -18.95
C ASP A 115 27.84 -12.70 -18.82
N ASP A 116 27.77 -11.52 -18.20
CA ASP A 116 28.97 -10.73 -17.89
C ASP A 116 29.53 -11.22 -16.54
N GLY A 117 30.19 -12.39 -16.57
CA GLY A 117 30.87 -12.98 -15.42
C GLY A 117 31.24 -14.46 -15.62
N GLY A 118 32.36 -14.90 -15.03
CA GLY A 118 32.76 -16.32 -15.06
C GLY A 118 31.76 -17.25 -14.33
N SER A 119 31.91 -18.56 -14.50
CA SER A 119 31.03 -19.60 -13.93
C SER A 119 30.80 -19.50 -12.41
N HIS A 120 31.76 -18.95 -11.67
CA HIS A 120 31.71 -18.73 -10.22
C HIS A 120 31.25 -17.33 -9.79
N HIS A 121 30.69 -16.52 -10.69
CA HIS A 121 30.27 -15.17 -10.34
C HIS A 121 29.14 -15.20 -9.28
N PRO A 122 29.18 -14.37 -8.22
CA PRO A 122 28.16 -14.30 -7.16
C PRO A 122 26.72 -13.97 -7.62
N ARG A 123 26.51 -13.77 -8.93
CA ARG A 123 25.21 -13.54 -9.56
C ARG A 123 24.50 -14.85 -9.95
N HIS A 124 25.20 -15.98 -9.93
CA HIS A 124 24.63 -17.31 -10.20
C HIS A 124 24.04 -17.97 -8.94
N GLU A 125 24.34 -17.45 -7.75
CA GLU A 125 23.70 -17.91 -6.51
C GLU A 125 22.25 -17.39 -6.44
N ARG A 126 21.32 -18.24 -5.97
CA ARG A 126 19.93 -17.82 -5.76
C ARG A 126 19.87 -16.68 -4.75
N VAL A 127 19.31 -15.55 -5.16
CA VAL A 127 19.19 -14.35 -4.31
C VAL A 127 18.34 -14.65 -3.07
N TRP A 128 17.18 -15.30 -3.26
CA TRP A 128 16.32 -15.74 -2.17
C TRP A 128 16.31 -17.26 -2.08
N LYS A 129 16.44 -17.78 -0.86
CA LYS A 129 16.38 -19.23 -0.58
C LYS A 129 14.98 -19.78 -0.79
N ARG A 130 13.97 -19.05 -0.31
CA ARG A 130 12.54 -19.35 -0.47
C ARG A 130 11.82 -18.16 -1.09
N VAL A 131 10.96 -18.45 -2.05
CA VAL A 131 10.04 -17.47 -2.63
C VAL A 131 8.62 -17.99 -2.46
N VAL A 132 7.85 -17.24 -1.69
CA VAL A 132 6.48 -17.56 -1.33
C VAL A 132 5.55 -16.71 -2.18
N VAL A 133 4.43 -17.27 -2.65
CA VAL A 133 3.37 -16.55 -3.36
C VAL A 133 2.14 -16.52 -2.48
N GLY A 134 1.75 -15.32 -2.04
CA GLY A 134 0.55 -15.10 -1.23
C GLY A 134 -0.62 -14.68 -2.11
N TYR A 135 -1.74 -15.38 -2.00
CA TYR A 135 -3.00 -15.02 -2.66
C TYR A 135 -4.11 -14.92 -1.62
N VAL A 136 -4.79 -13.78 -1.58
CA VAL A 136 -5.97 -13.56 -0.71
C VAL A 136 -7.21 -13.65 -1.59
N GLU A 137 -8.02 -14.69 -1.36
CA GLU A 137 -9.34 -14.81 -1.98
C GLU A 137 -10.31 -13.83 -1.32
N VAL A 138 -11.02 -13.08 -2.14
CA VAL A 138 -11.86 -11.96 -1.73
C VAL A 138 -13.33 -12.15 -2.08
N CYS A 139 -13.69 -13.26 -2.75
CA CYS A 139 -15.06 -13.54 -3.17
C CYS A 139 -16.07 -13.46 -2.02
N ASP A 140 -15.65 -13.78 -0.80
CA ASP A 140 -16.50 -13.76 0.40
C ASP A 140 -16.93 -12.35 0.84
N ALA A 141 -16.23 -11.30 0.38
CA ALA A 141 -16.47 -9.93 0.81
C ALA A 141 -17.74 -9.29 0.23
N PHE A 142 -18.26 -9.80 -0.90
CA PHE A 142 -19.48 -9.28 -1.54
C PHE A 142 -20.25 -10.40 -2.23
N PRO A 143 -21.59 -10.31 -2.32
CA PRO A 143 -22.39 -11.30 -3.02
C PRO A 143 -22.01 -11.40 -4.49
N SER A 144 -22.22 -12.59 -5.06
CA SER A 144 -22.08 -12.87 -6.50
C SER A 144 -20.66 -12.79 -7.07
N MET A 145 -19.62 -12.67 -6.23
CA MET A 145 -18.25 -12.81 -6.68
C MET A 145 -17.88 -14.28 -6.91
N VAL A 146 -17.08 -14.51 -7.95
CA VAL A 146 -16.65 -15.86 -8.33
C VAL A 146 -15.37 -16.22 -7.57
N GLU A 147 -15.37 -17.38 -6.90
CA GLU A 147 -14.16 -17.94 -6.30
C GLU A 147 -13.17 -18.33 -7.40
N ARG A 148 -11.91 -17.89 -7.27
CA ARG A 148 -10.83 -18.10 -8.27
C ARG A 148 -9.68 -18.94 -7.74
N MET A 149 -9.77 -19.42 -6.50
CA MET A 149 -8.73 -20.22 -5.85
C MET A 149 -8.23 -21.38 -6.73
N SER A 150 -9.13 -22.09 -7.43
CA SER A 150 -8.79 -23.20 -8.32
C SER A 150 -7.98 -22.74 -9.54
N ASP A 151 -8.42 -21.68 -10.22
CA ASP A 151 -7.70 -21.07 -11.34
C ASP A 151 -6.31 -20.59 -10.94
N VAL A 152 -6.19 -19.98 -9.76
CA VAL A 152 -4.91 -19.50 -9.23
C VAL A 152 -3.99 -20.67 -8.93
N ARG A 153 -4.49 -21.75 -8.30
CA ARG A 153 -3.70 -22.97 -8.04
C ARG A 153 -3.17 -23.57 -9.34
N ALA A 154 -4.01 -23.69 -10.37
CA ALA A 154 -3.60 -24.22 -11.67
C ALA A 154 -2.49 -23.36 -12.33
N ILE A 155 -2.50 -22.03 -12.14
CA ILE A 155 -1.39 -21.18 -12.60
C ILE A 155 -0.13 -21.42 -11.77
N MET A 156 -0.25 -21.57 -10.45
CA MET A 156 0.91 -21.82 -9.57
C MET A 156 1.58 -23.16 -9.87
N GLU A 157 0.81 -24.20 -10.21
CA GLU A 157 1.34 -25.51 -10.63
C GLU A 157 2.22 -25.40 -11.89
N GLY A 158 1.98 -24.40 -12.74
CA GLY A 158 2.80 -24.11 -13.92
C GLY A 158 4.16 -23.45 -13.60
N TYR A 159 4.37 -22.99 -12.36
CA TYR A 159 5.62 -22.36 -11.93
C TYR A 159 6.38 -23.25 -10.93
N GLY A 160 7.61 -23.62 -11.28
CA GLY A 160 8.49 -24.37 -10.38
C GLY A 160 9.16 -23.45 -9.34
N GLY A 161 9.36 -23.98 -8.13
CA GLY A 161 10.19 -23.30 -7.11
C GLY A 161 9.49 -22.21 -6.30
N PHE A 162 8.19 -21.99 -6.50
CA PHE A 162 7.37 -21.18 -5.60
C PHE A 162 6.68 -22.03 -4.53
N GLU A 163 6.59 -21.50 -3.31
CA GLU A 163 5.68 -22.01 -2.27
C GLU A 163 4.39 -21.20 -2.29
N PHE A 164 3.24 -21.85 -2.50
CA PHE A 164 1.95 -21.16 -2.56
C PHE A 164 1.28 -21.12 -1.18
N VAL A 165 0.90 -19.92 -0.73
CA VAL A 165 0.14 -19.69 0.51
C VAL A 165 -1.24 -19.10 0.15
N PRO A 166 -2.29 -19.92 0.13
CA PRO A 166 -3.65 -19.44 -0.04
C PRO A 166 -4.18 -18.86 1.27
N LEU A 167 -4.84 -17.71 1.17
CA LEU A 167 -5.53 -17.02 2.26
C LEU A 167 -6.94 -16.70 1.81
N ARG A 168 -7.85 -16.50 2.75
CA ARG A 168 -9.15 -15.89 2.48
C ARG A 168 -9.28 -14.58 3.24
N ILE A 169 -10.10 -13.66 2.73
CA ILE A 169 -10.24 -12.31 3.31
C ILE A 169 -10.77 -12.35 4.76
N GLN A 170 -11.59 -13.34 5.10
CA GLN A 170 -12.08 -13.58 6.46
C GLN A 170 -11.00 -14.02 7.44
N ASP A 171 -9.81 -14.42 6.99
CA ASP A 171 -8.68 -14.73 7.88
C ASP A 171 -8.28 -13.49 8.70
N ALA A 172 -8.65 -12.28 8.24
CA ALA A 172 -8.51 -11.04 9.00
C ALA A 172 -9.29 -11.05 10.33
N PHE A 173 -10.31 -11.90 10.44
CA PHE A 173 -11.21 -12.08 11.58
C PHE A 173 -11.11 -13.48 12.21
N ASP A 174 -10.18 -14.34 11.75
CA ASP A 174 -10.05 -15.72 12.22
C ASP A 174 -9.05 -15.89 13.38
N PRO A 175 -9.49 -16.13 14.62
CA PRO A 175 -8.57 -16.30 15.75
C PRO A 175 -7.58 -17.45 15.57
N CYS A 176 -7.96 -18.52 14.85
CA CYS A 176 -7.10 -19.67 14.63
C CYS A 176 -5.91 -19.32 13.75
N TRP A 177 -6.15 -18.56 12.67
CA TRP A 177 -5.09 -18.06 11.80
C TRP A 177 -4.09 -17.17 12.56
N TRP A 178 -4.60 -16.23 13.36
CA TRP A 178 -3.75 -15.30 14.13
C TRP A 178 -2.94 -16.02 15.22
N LYS A 179 -3.52 -17.02 15.90
CA LYS A 179 -2.79 -17.89 16.84
C LYS A 179 -1.69 -18.68 16.14
N LYS A 180 -1.95 -19.22 14.94
CA LYS A 180 -0.97 -19.99 14.15
C LYS A 180 0.28 -19.18 13.81
N ILE A 181 0.14 -17.88 13.56
CA ILE A 181 1.26 -16.98 13.28
C ILE A 181 1.91 -16.40 14.55
N GLY A 182 1.53 -16.90 15.73
CA GLY A 182 2.11 -16.51 17.03
C GLY A 182 1.62 -15.18 17.56
N ARG A 183 0.36 -14.82 17.28
CA ARG A 183 -0.32 -13.64 17.84
C ARG A 183 -1.42 -14.07 18.80
N ASP A 184 -1.72 -13.22 19.77
CA ASP A 184 -2.84 -13.41 20.67
C ASP A 184 -4.02 -12.56 20.19
N PRO A 185 -5.03 -13.16 19.54
CA PRO A 185 -6.15 -12.41 18.99
C PRO A 185 -7.10 -11.97 20.10
N VAL A 186 -7.53 -10.71 20.03
CA VAL A 186 -8.61 -10.18 20.87
C VAL A 186 -9.77 -9.78 19.98
N ASN A 187 -10.97 -10.27 20.31
CA ASN A 187 -12.20 -9.87 19.63
C ASN A 187 -12.64 -8.50 20.13
N LEU A 188 -12.47 -7.49 19.29
CA LEU A 188 -12.92 -6.13 19.56
C LEU A 188 -14.06 -5.74 18.61
N GLY A 189 -14.99 -4.96 19.13
CA GLY A 189 -16.06 -4.30 18.39
C GLY A 189 -16.01 -2.80 18.63
N VAL A 190 -16.58 -2.05 17.69
CA VAL A 190 -16.70 -0.60 17.78
C VAL A 190 -18.12 -0.16 17.48
N ASP A 191 -18.64 0.78 18.27
CA ASP A 191 -19.88 1.48 17.93
C ASP A 191 -19.58 2.56 16.88
N MET A 192 -20.16 2.39 15.69
CA MET A 192 -19.97 3.27 14.54
C MET A 192 -20.92 4.49 14.56
N THR A 193 -21.88 4.51 15.49
CA THR A 193 -22.80 5.64 15.67
C THR A 193 -22.15 6.79 16.44
N ASP A 194 -21.19 6.48 17.30
CA ASP A 194 -20.41 7.42 18.12
C ASP A 194 -19.12 7.85 17.38
N GLU A 195 -18.89 9.17 17.26
CA GLU A 195 -17.65 9.70 16.65
C GLU A 195 -16.38 9.40 17.47
N ALA A 196 -16.55 9.10 18.76
CA ALA A 196 -15.49 8.65 19.63
C ALA A 196 -15.10 7.18 19.35
N LEU A 197 -15.89 6.41 18.60
CA LEU A 197 -15.57 5.03 18.24
C LEU A 197 -15.18 4.20 19.49
N LYS A 198 -16.11 4.11 20.44
CA LYS A 198 -15.91 3.38 21.70
C LYS A 198 -15.59 1.91 21.43
N LEU A 199 -14.50 1.42 22.00
CA LEU A 199 -14.09 0.02 21.87
C LEU A 199 -14.75 -0.84 22.95
N LEU A 200 -15.25 -2.00 22.51
CA LEU A 200 -15.90 -2.98 23.36
C LEU A 200 -15.34 -4.37 23.04
N ARG A 201 -15.16 -5.19 24.07
CA ARG A 201 -14.74 -6.58 23.90
C ARG A 201 -15.96 -7.41 23.50
N LEU A 202 -15.82 -8.24 22.47
CA LEU A 202 -16.89 -9.14 22.03
C LEU A 202 -16.69 -10.51 22.68
N GLU A 203 -17.67 -10.95 23.47
CA GLU A 203 -17.64 -12.22 24.21
C GLU A 203 -18.05 -13.42 23.34
N GLU A 204 -18.91 -13.22 22.34
CA GLU A 204 -19.36 -14.26 21.42
C GLU A 204 -18.51 -14.30 20.14
N SER A 205 -17.92 -15.46 19.86
CA SER A 205 -17.23 -15.69 18.59
C SER A 205 -18.25 -16.01 17.49
N THR A 206 -18.67 -14.99 16.75
CA THR A 206 -19.31 -15.20 15.43
C THR A 206 -18.33 -15.86 14.47
N SER A 207 -18.81 -16.52 13.41
CA SER A 207 -17.91 -17.11 12.43
C SER A 207 -17.04 -16.01 11.79
N PRO A 208 -15.77 -16.29 11.41
CA PRO A 208 -14.90 -15.28 10.79
C PRO A 208 -15.52 -14.66 9.53
N LEU A 209 -16.32 -15.44 8.81
CA LEU A 209 -17.06 -15.00 7.64
C LEU A 209 -18.16 -13.98 7.99
N GLU A 210 -18.96 -14.25 9.03
CA GLU A 210 -20.01 -13.34 9.49
C GLU A 210 -19.41 -12.06 10.08
N ALA A 211 -18.33 -12.17 10.85
CA ALA A 211 -17.61 -11.00 11.38
C ALA A 211 -17.11 -10.10 10.24
N MET A 212 -16.47 -10.69 9.23
CA MET A 212 -16.00 -9.96 8.05
C MET A 212 -17.16 -9.30 7.28
N ARG A 213 -18.27 -10.02 7.06
CA ARG A 213 -19.44 -9.46 6.36
C ARG A 213 -20.10 -8.34 7.16
N SER A 214 -20.20 -8.48 8.48
CA SER A 214 -20.70 -7.45 9.39
C SER A 214 -19.85 -6.18 9.33
N TYR A 215 -18.52 -6.34 9.39
CA TYR A 215 -17.58 -5.24 9.19
C TYR A 215 -17.77 -4.55 7.83
N MET A 216 -17.87 -5.32 6.73
CA MET A 216 -18.05 -4.74 5.40
C MET A 216 -19.41 -4.06 5.21
N ALA A 217 -20.46 -4.59 5.84
CA ALA A 217 -21.81 -4.04 5.79
C ALA A 217 -21.91 -2.70 6.53
N SER A 218 -21.26 -2.57 7.70
CA SER A 218 -21.31 -1.36 8.53
C SER A 218 -20.55 -0.17 7.95
N LEU A 219 -19.66 -0.38 6.99
CA LEU A 219 -18.91 0.70 6.35
C LEU A 219 -19.84 1.64 5.56
N PRO A 220 -19.74 2.96 5.79
CA PRO A 220 -20.77 3.92 5.39
C PRO A 220 -20.72 4.32 3.91
N THR A 221 -19.65 4.01 3.18
CA THR A 221 -19.47 4.40 1.76
C THR A 221 -18.92 3.25 0.88
N THR A 222 -19.19 3.28 -0.43
CA THR A 222 -18.58 2.32 -1.38
C THR A 222 -17.05 2.46 -1.43
N THR A 223 -16.58 3.71 -1.33
CA THR A 223 -15.17 4.05 -1.10
C THR A 223 -14.61 3.35 0.14
N ALA A 224 -15.30 3.46 1.29
CA ALA A 224 -14.85 2.87 2.55
C ALA A 224 -14.72 1.35 2.42
N ARG A 225 -15.72 0.67 1.83
CA ARG A 225 -15.67 -0.78 1.56
C ARG A 225 -14.48 -1.17 0.69
N SER A 226 -14.25 -0.46 -0.41
CA SER A 226 -13.11 -0.76 -1.29
C SER A 226 -11.75 -0.53 -0.62
N THR A 227 -11.64 0.51 0.22
CA THR A 227 -10.41 0.87 0.95
C THR A 227 -10.14 -0.10 2.09
N ALA A 228 -11.19 -0.51 2.80
CA ALA A 228 -11.13 -1.51 3.85
C ALA A 228 -10.60 -2.83 3.29
N LEU A 229 -11.16 -3.33 2.19
CA LEU A 229 -10.69 -4.56 1.58
C LEU A 229 -9.21 -4.49 1.14
N GLN A 230 -8.78 -3.37 0.54
CA GLN A 230 -7.36 -3.17 0.21
C GLN A 230 -6.48 -3.21 1.47
N THR A 231 -6.96 -2.61 2.56
CA THR A 231 -6.28 -2.60 3.85
C THR A 231 -6.18 -4.01 4.44
N LEU A 232 -7.30 -4.75 4.50
CA LEU A 232 -7.34 -6.13 4.98
C LEU A 232 -6.37 -7.03 4.20
N THR A 233 -6.41 -6.94 2.86
CA THR A 233 -5.53 -7.70 1.97
C THR A 233 -4.06 -7.39 2.24
N ARG A 234 -3.70 -6.10 2.34
CA ARG A 234 -2.30 -5.70 2.60
C ARG A 234 -1.82 -6.18 3.96
N VAL A 235 -2.62 -6.02 5.01
CA VAL A 235 -2.24 -6.44 6.37
C VAL A 235 -2.10 -7.96 6.44
N LEU A 236 -3.02 -8.73 5.87
CA LEU A 236 -2.89 -10.19 5.78
C LEU A 236 -1.60 -10.60 5.07
N LEU A 237 -1.25 -9.96 3.96
CA LEU A 237 0.02 -10.24 3.26
C LEU A 237 1.25 -9.85 4.10
N GLN A 238 1.20 -8.76 4.88
CA GLN A 238 2.30 -8.36 5.78
C GLN A 238 2.57 -9.42 6.85
N TYR A 239 1.53 -9.87 7.54
CA TYR A 239 1.68 -10.91 8.56
C TYR A 239 2.01 -12.28 7.97
N THR A 240 1.50 -12.59 6.78
CA THR A 240 1.90 -13.80 6.05
C THR A 240 3.38 -13.76 5.69
N ALA A 241 3.89 -12.60 5.26
CA ALA A 241 5.31 -12.41 4.98
C ALA A 241 6.13 -12.62 6.26
N GLN A 242 5.68 -12.03 7.38
CA GLN A 242 6.34 -12.21 8.68
C GLN A 242 6.38 -13.67 9.11
N ALA A 243 5.27 -14.39 9.02
CA ALA A 243 5.15 -15.79 9.41
C ALA A 243 6.06 -16.72 8.57
N ASN A 244 6.41 -16.30 7.36
CA ASN A 244 7.30 -17.03 6.45
C ASN A 244 8.76 -16.53 6.46
N ASP A 245 9.13 -15.70 7.45
CA ASP A 245 10.46 -15.11 7.58
C ASP A 245 10.88 -14.32 6.33
N CYS A 246 9.92 -13.68 5.67
CA CYS A 246 10.16 -12.84 4.51
C CYS A 246 10.71 -11.48 4.94
N SER A 247 11.72 -11.00 4.22
CA SER A 247 12.27 -9.64 4.35
C SER A 247 11.68 -8.67 3.34
N HIS A 248 11.08 -9.21 2.28
CA HIS A 248 10.51 -8.42 1.19
C HIS A 248 9.13 -8.94 0.84
N LEU A 249 8.20 -8.00 0.61
CA LEU A 249 6.92 -8.23 -0.01
C LEU A 249 6.88 -7.43 -1.31
N VAL A 250 6.79 -8.10 -2.46
CA VAL A 250 6.66 -7.43 -3.76
C VAL A 250 5.21 -7.47 -4.25
N LEU A 251 4.70 -6.31 -4.67
CA LEU A 251 3.34 -6.15 -5.18
C LEU A 251 3.36 -5.75 -6.66
N GLY A 252 2.47 -6.34 -7.45
CA GLY A 252 2.34 -6.13 -8.89
C GLY A 252 1.73 -4.78 -9.29
N THR A 253 2.00 -3.71 -8.53
CA THR A 253 1.46 -2.38 -8.78
C THR A 253 2.21 -1.72 -9.95
N SER A 254 1.56 -1.69 -11.12
CA SER A 254 2.08 -1.00 -12.32
C SER A 254 2.16 0.53 -12.11
N LEU A 255 2.90 1.24 -12.97
CA LEU A 255 2.97 2.70 -12.97
C LEU A 255 1.57 3.35 -12.99
N THR A 256 0.67 2.84 -13.83
CA THR A 256 -0.71 3.33 -13.93
C THR A 256 -1.49 3.06 -12.65
N SER A 257 -1.40 1.84 -12.11
CA SER A 257 -2.08 1.47 -10.87
C SER A 257 -1.56 2.27 -9.67
N LEU A 258 -0.26 2.55 -9.63
CA LEU A 258 0.36 3.38 -8.59
C LEU A 258 -0.13 4.82 -8.66
N ALA A 259 -0.23 5.41 -9.85
CA ALA A 259 -0.81 6.74 -10.02
C ALA A 259 -2.25 6.80 -9.53
N VAL A 260 -3.05 5.76 -9.79
CA VAL A 260 -4.43 5.65 -9.26
C VAL A 260 -4.42 5.59 -7.73
N SER A 261 -3.61 4.71 -7.13
CA SER A 261 -3.51 4.60 -5.67
C SER A 261 -3.07 5.90 -5.00
N LEU A 262 -2.10 6.61 -5.58
CA LEU A 262 -1.60 7.88 -5.03
C LEU A 262 -2.65 8.98 -5.07
N ILE A 263 -3.28 9.21 -6.22
CA ILE A 263 -4.32 10.25 -6.35
C ILE A 263 -5.55 9.90 -5.52
N SER A 264 -5.94 8.63 -5.51
CA SER A 264 -7.04 8.16 -4.68
C SER A 264 -6.71 8.35 -3.20
N GLY A 265 -5.52 7.93 -2.74
CA GLY A 265 -5.07 8.13 -1.36
C GLY A 265 -5.11 9.59 -0.95
N VAL A 266 -4.59 10.50 -1.78
CA VAL A 266 -4.63 11.95 -1.53
C VAL A 266 -6.07 12.48 -1.48
N ALA A 267 -6.95 12.03 -2.39
CA ALA A 267 -8.36 12.45 -2.42
C ALA A 267 -9.14 12.03 -1.16
N HIS A 268 -8.71 10.97 -0.47
CA HIS A 268 -9.28 10.53 0.82
C HIS A 268 -8.61 11.16 2.05
N GLY A 269 -7.70 12.13 1.85
CA GLY A 269 -6.92 12.74 2.93
C GLY A 269 -5.75 11.88 3.42
N GLY A 270 -5.29 10.91 2.63
CA GLY A 270 -4.10 10.10 2.87
C GLY A 270 -2.79 10.77 2.48
N GLY A 271 -2.72 12.11 2.57
CA GLY A 271 -1.51 12.87 2.23
C GLY A 271 -0.28 12.47 3.05
N PHE A 272 -0.49 12.09 4.31
CA PHE A 272 0.58 11.59 5.20
C PHE A 272 1.13 10.21 4.77
N HIS A 273 0.40 9.47 3.94
CA HIS A 273 0.76 8.10 3.51
C HIS A 273 1.37 8.03 2.10
N VAL A 274 1.57 9.18 1.44
CA VAL A 274 2.06 9.23 0.06
C VAL A 274 3.40 8.51 -0.10
N ARG A 275 4.26 8.61 0.93
CA ARG A 275 5.57 7.94 0.96
C ARG A 275 5.41 6.42 1.06
N GLU A 276 4.59 5.94 1.99
CA GLU A 276 4.32 4.51 2.23
C GLU A 276 3.61 3.88 1.01
N GLU A 277 2.78 4.65 0.33
CA GLU A 277 2.14 4.21 -0.91
C GLU A 277 3.14 4.02 -2.06
N MET A 278 4.32 4.63 -2.00
CA MET A 278 5.40 4.35 -2.95
C MET A 278 6.27 3.20 -2.46
N GLN A 279 6.70 3.26 -1.21
CA GLN A 279 7.57 2.28 -0.59
C GLN A 279 7.35 2.29 0.93
N GLU A 280 7.04 1.12 1.48
CA GLU A 280 6.66 0.96 2.89
C GLU A 280 7.69 0.06 3.56
N GLU A 281 8.20 0.50 4.71
CA GLU A 281 8.95 -0.35 5.64
C GLU A 281 8.04 -0.64 6.82
N TRP A 282 7.80 -1.91 7.07
CA TRP A 282 6.84 -2.38 8.06
C TRP A 282 7.54 -3.29 9.06
N THR A 283 7.36 -3.00 10.33
CA THR A 283 7.73 -3.89 11.42
C THR A 283 6.45 -4.28 12.15
N ALA A 284 6.38 -5.55 12.51
CA ALA A 284 5.34 -6.00 13.40
C ALA A 284 5.78 -5.72 14.83
N ASP A 285 4.90 -5.16 15.65
CA ASP A 285 5.24 -4.85 17.03
C ASP A 285 5.54 -6.15 17.78
N GLN A 286 6.63 -6.13 18.57
CA GLN A 286 6.94 -7.23 19.48
C GLN A 286 6.14 -6.99 20.76
N SER A 287 5.40 -7.99 21.22
CA SER A 287 4.89 -7.99 22.58
C SER A 287 6.10 -7.93 23.52
N SER A 288 6.19 -6.87 24.32
CA SER A 288 7.33 -6.49 25.15
C SER A 288 7.57 -7.39 26.38
N ASP A 289 7.26 -8.69 26.31
CA ASP A 289 7.34 -9.59 27.47
C ASP A 289 8.50 -10.59 27.44
N ARG A 290 9.61 -10.27 26.76
CA ARG A 290 10.86 -11.06 26.85
C ARG A 290 12.14 -10.22 26.88
N GLU A 291 12.13 -9.12 27.63
CA GLU A 291 13.37 -8.58 28.20
C GLU A 291 13.62 -9.20 29.58
N VAL A 292 14.10 -10.45 29.59
CA VAL A 292 15.01 -10.95 30.62
C VAL A 292 16.02 -11.88 29.93
N ASP A 293 17.25 -11.40 29.79
CA ASP A 293 18.49 -12.19 29.76
C ASP A 293 18.62 -13.40 28.81
N VAL A 294 18.33 -13.23 27.51
CA VAL A 294 18.93 -14.11 26.48
C VAL A 294 19.51 -13.29 25.32
N ALA A 295 20.38 -12.34 25.68
CA ALA A 295 21.31 -11.70 24.76
C ALA A 295 22.42 -12.69 24.36
N LYS A 296 22.06 -13.74 23.60
CA LYS A 296 22.94 -14.63 22.80
C LYS A 296 22.06 -15.65 22.06
N LYS A 297 21.66 -15.34 20.81
CA LYS A 297 20.90 -16.15 19.82
C LYS A 297 19.39 -15.88 19.60
N ALA A 298 18.84 -14.74 20.00
CA ALA A 298 17.60 -14.27 19.37
C ALA A 298 17.93 -13.77 17.95
N THR A 299 17.47 -14.48 16.92
CA THR A 299 17.52 -14.01 15.53
C THR A 299 16.85 -12.64 15.46
N LYS A 300 17.63 -11.57 15.20
CA LYS A 300 17.09 -10.22 14.97
C LYS A 300 16.09 -10.32 13.81
N ARG A 301 14.79 -10.35 14.11
CA ARG A 301 13.73 -10.29 13.09
C ARG A 301 13.87 -8.97 12.35
N HIS A 302 14.13 -9.03 11.05
CA HIS A 302 14.25 -7.83 10.20
C HIS A 302 12.87 -7.25 9.88
N GLY A 303 12.84 -5.94 9.57
CA GLY A 303 11.64 -5.30 9.03
C GLY A 303 11.29 -5.84 7.63
N LEU A 304 10.00 -5.82 7.31
CA LEU A 304 9.47 -6.17 6.00
C LEU A 304 9.49 -4.94 5.09
N ARG A 305 10.11 -5.06 3.92
CA ARG A 305 10.08 -4.01 2.89
C ARG A 305 9.05 -4.34 1.83
N ILE A 306 8.09 -3.44 1.64
CA ILE A 306 7.04 -3.57 0.63
C ILE A 306 7.44 -2.75 -0.60
N ILE A 307 7.68 -3.46 -1.69
CA ILE A 307 8.25 -2.92 -2.91
C ILE A 307 7.24 -3.09 -4.05
N ARG A 308 7.22 -2.13 -4.97
CA ARG A 308 6.40 -2.14 -6.18
C ARG A 308 7.31 -2.17 -7.41
N PRO A 309 7.84 -3.35 -7.83
CA PRO A 309 8.85 -3.43 -8.89
C PRO A 309 8.36 -2.93 -10.26
N LEU A 310 7.05 -2.91 -10.48
CA LEU A 310 6.43 -2.43 -11.71
C LEU A 310 6.10 -0.93 -11.70
N ARG A 311 6.56 -0.16 -10.71
CA ARG A 311 6.28 1.29 -10.58
C ARG A 311 6.69 2.14 -11.78
N ASP A 312 7.59 1.65 -12.64
CA ASP A 312 8.04 2.32 -13.87
C ASP A 312 7.52 1.65 -15.17
N VAL A 313 6.68 0.62 -15.04
CA VAL A 313 6.11 -0.16 -16.14
C VAL A 313 4.62 0.14 -16.23
N GLY A 314 4.16 0.74 -17.33
CA GLY A 314 2.75 1.09 -17.53
C GLY A 314 1.85 -0.13 -17.80
N MET A 315 0.53 0.03 -17.66
CA MET A 315 -0.42 -1.06 -17.94
C MET A 315 -0.32 -1.60 -19.38
N LYS A 316 -0.09 -0.72 -20.37
CA LYS A 316 0.15 -1.12 -21.77
C LYS A 316 1.38 -2.01 -21.93
N GLU A 317 2.45 -1.68 -21.19
CA GLU A 317 3.68 -2.47 -21.18
C GLU A 317 3.45 -3.84 -20.52
N CYS A 318 2.74 -3.87 -19.38
CA CYS A 318 2.35 -5.13 -18.76
C CYS A 318 1.50 -6.01 -19.72
N GLY A 319 0.55 -5.40 -20.45
CA GLY A 319 -0.27 -6.10 -21.44
C GLY A 319 0.56 -6.69 -22.57
N ALA A 320 1.50 -5.91 -23.12
CA ALA A 320 2.42 -6.38 -24.15
C ALA A 320 3.33 -7.51 -23.66
N TRP A 321 3.83 -7.41 -22.42
CA TRP A 321 4.61 -8.48 -21.79
C TRP A 321 3.80 -9.76 -21.66
N SER A 322 2.62 -9.71 -21.06
CA SER A 322 1.74 -10.88 -20.89
C SER A 322 1.39 -11.53 -22.21
N TRP A 323 1.07 -10.73 -23.24
CA TRP A 323 0.79 -11.23 -24.59
C TRP A 323 1.99 -11.95 -25.20
N TRP A 324 3.16 -11.31 -25.20
CA TRP A 324 4.36 -11.87 -25.85
C TRP A 324 4.97 -13.05 -25.12
N MET A 325 4.74 -13.18 -23.82
CA MET A 325 5.19 -14.29 -22.99
C MET A 325 4.13 -15.39 -22.83
N GLY A 326 2.93 -15.22 -23.41
CA GLY A 326 1.86 -16.23 -23.37
C GLY A 326 1.28 -16.45 -21.96
N LEU A 327 1.21 -15.41 -21.12
CA LEU A 327 0.80 -15.54 -19.73
C LEU A 327 -0.73 -15.61 -19.57
N LYS A 328 -1.22 -16.58 -18.78
CA LYS A 328 -2.63 -16.65 -18.38
C LYS A 328 -2.93 -15.60 -17.30
N VAL A 329 -3.78 -14.62 -17.62
CA VAL A 329 -4.29 -13.64 -16.65
C VAL A 329 -5.69 -14.10 -16.23
N VAL A 330 -5.86 -14.41 -14.94
CA VAL A 330 -7.17 -14.84 -14.38
C VAL A 330 -8.21 -13.73 -14.53
N GLY A 331 -7.76 -12.48 -14.42
CA GLY A 331 -8.61 -11.31 -14.38
C GLY A 331 -8.86 -10.86 -12.94
N ARG A 332 -9.38 -9.64 -12.81
CA ARG A 332 -9.97 -9.15 -11.56
C ARG A 332 -11.46 -9.10 -11.75
N GLU A 333 -12.22 -9.42 -10.70
CA GLU A 333 -13.63 -9.06 -10.64
C GLU A 333 -13.75 -7.55 -10.83
N ASN A 334 -14.70 -7.14 -11.66
CA ASN A 334 -15.28 -5.84 -11.44
C ASN A 334 -16.13 -5.96 -10.19
N TRP A 335 -15.95 -5.00 -9.29
CA TRP A 335 -16.55 -5.01 -7.97
C TRP A 335 -18.04 -4.60 -8.03
N GLU A 336 -18.76 -5.14 -9.00
CA GLU A 336 -20.11 -4.73 -9.39
C GLU A 336 -21.12 -5.65 -8.71
N TRP A 337 -21.68 -5.18 -7.60
CA TRP A 337 -22.84 -5.79 -6.95
C TRP A 337 -24.11 -4.95 -7.20
N PRO A 338 -25.32 -5.48 -6.98
CA PRO A 338 -26.56 -4.74 -7.22
C PRO A 338 -26.58 -3.39 -6.49
N GLY A 339 -26.72 -2.29 -7.23
CA GLY A 339 -26.72 -0.92 -6.69
C GLY A 339 -25.34 -0.30 -6.44
N PHE A 340 -24.25 -0.95 -6.90
CA PHE A 340 -22.90 -0.40 -6.83
C PHE A 340 -22.80 0.96 -7.54
N LYS A 341 -22.22 1.94 -6.85
CA LYS A 341 -21.83 3.24 -7.42
C LYS A 341 -20.32 3.38 -7.34
N PRO A 342 -19.68 3.92 -8.40
CA PRO A 342 -18.23 4.06 -8.43
C PRO A 342 -17.78 4.97 -7.28
N GLY A 343 -17.00 4.41 -6.34
CA GLY A 343 -16.30 5.19 -5.32
C GLY A 343 -15.16 6.00 -5.93
N ILE A 344 -14.51 6.81 -5.10
CA ILE A 344 -13.40 7.69 -5.53
C ILE A 344 -12.32 6.89 -6.25
N GLY A 345 -11.93 5.70 -5.75
CA GLY A 345 -10.94 4.85 -6.40
C GLY A 345 -11.31 4.43 -7.83
N ALA A 346 -12.58 4.12 -8.09
CA ALA A 346 -13.07 3.75 -9.43
C ALA A 346 -13.08 4.97 -10.37
N LEU A 347 -13.54 6.13 -9.89
CA LEU A 347 -13.53 7.38 -10.64
C LEU A 347 -12.10 7.83 -10.98
N THR A 348 -11.18 7.79 -10.00
CA THR A 348 -9.76 8.07 -10.21
C THR A 348 -9.15 7.11 -11.22
N LYS A 349 -9.47 5.81 -11.16
CA LYS A 349 -9.01 4.83 -12.15
C LYS A 349 -9.48 5.20 -13.56
N ALA A 350 -10.77 5.49 -13.73
CA ALA A 350 -11.33 5.89 -15.03
C ALA A 350 -10.65 7.16 -15.57
N PHE A 351 -10.45 8.17 -14.71
CA PHE A 351 -9.76 9.40 -15.06
C PHE A 351 -8.30 9.16 -15.50
N ILE A 352 -7.51 8.45 -14.70
CA ILE A 352 -6.09 8.20 -14.99
C ILE A 352 -5.89 7.32 -16.23
N VAL A 353 -6.70 6.27 -16.39
CA VAL A 353 -6.66 5.41 -17.58
C VAL A 353 -7.08 6.20 -18.83
N GLY A 354 -8.08 7.08 -18.72
CA GLY A 354 -8.45 8.03 -19.76
C GLY A 354 -7.30 8.95 -20.13
N LEU A 355 -6.63 9.55 -19.15
CA LEU A 355 -5.46 10.40 -19.35
C LEU A 355 -4.29 9.66 -20.01
N GLU A 356 -4.04 8.38 -19.69
CA GLU A 356 -2.94 7.61 -20.28
C GLU A 356 -3.10 7.39 -21.80
N LYS A 357 -4.34 7.45 -22.31
CA LYS A 357 -4.62 7.31 -23.73
C LYS A 357 -4.07 8.49 -24.53
N ASP A 358 -4.32 9.70 -24.05
CA ASP A 358 -4.04 10.94 -24.78
C ASP A 358 -2.78 11.66 -24.27
N TYR A 359 -2.42 11.46 -22.99
CA TYR A 359 -1.31 12.09 -22.28
C TYR A 359 -0.48 11.07 -21.48
N PRO A 360 0.22 10.14 -22.15
CA PRO A 360 0.93 9.04 -21.49
C PRO A 360 2.06 9.50 -20.55
N SER A 361 2.59 10.71 -20.75
CA SER A 361 3.61 11.29 -19.86
C SER A 361 3.02 11.73 -18.51
N THR A 362 1.74 12.10 -18.45
CA THR A 362 1.07 12.61 -17.23
C THR A 362 1.06 11.59 -16.11
N VAL A 363 0.76 10.32 -16.41
CA VAL A 363 0.78 9.23 -15.41
C VAL A 363 2.15 9.13 -14.74
N SER A 364 3.23 9.24 -15.52
CA SER A 364 4.59 9.21 -14.99
C SER A 364 4.95 10.46 -14.19
N THR A 365 4.41 11.61 -14.58
CA THR A 365 4.59 12.87 -13.84
C THR A 365 3.90 12.81 -12.49
N ILE A 366 2.68 12.27 -12.40
CA ILE A 366 1.97 12.08 -11.14
C ILE A 366 2.83 11.30 -10.15
N VAL A 367 3.30 10.12 -10.54
CA VAL A 367 4.12 9.26 -9.65
C VAL A 367 5.42 9.95 -9.24
N ARG A 368 6.11 10.62 -10.16
CA ARG A 368 7.35 11.36 -9.83
C ARG A 368 7.11 12.54 -8.92
N THR A 369 6.03 13.28 -9.11
CA THR A 369 5.67 14.43 -8.28
C THR A 369 5.31 13.96 -6.87
N CYS A 370 4.46 12.94 -6.75
CA CYS A 370 4.15 12.32 -5.46
C CYS A 370 5.40 11.79 -4.75
N GLY A 371 6.37 11.23 -5.49
CA GLY A 371 7.64 10.78 -4.91
C GLY A 371 8.59 11.86 -4.42
N LYS A 372 8.32 13.13 -4.74
CA LYS A 372 9.02 14.28 -4.17
C LYS A 372 8.30 14.84 -2.95
N LEU A 373 7.05 14.42 -2.69
CA LEU A 373 6.31 14.91 -1.55
C LEU A 373 6.85 14.25 -0.28
N SER A 374 7.22 15.08 0.69
CA SER A 374 7.45 14.65 2.06
C SER A 374 6.33 15.22 2.91
N PRO A 375 5.60 14.39 3.67
CA PRO A 375 4.60 14.90 4.59
C PRO A 375 5.28 15.79 5.64
N LYS A 376 4.61 16.89 6.00
CA LYS A 376 5.01 17.75 7.10
C LYS A 376 4.39 17.21 8.39
N GLY A 377 5.15 17.19 9.47
CA GLY A 377 4.68 16.76 10.79
C GLY A 377 5.49 15.60 11.35
N ILE A 378 5.24 15.31 12.61
CA ILE A 378 5.90 14.24 13.37
C ILE A 378 5.02 12.99 13.31
N VAL A 379 5.64 11.82 13.25
CA VAL A 379 4.94 10.53 13.33
C VAL A 379 4.60 10.25 14.80
N GLU A 380 3.31 10.10 15.11
CA GLU A 380 2.80 9.79 16.45
C GLU A 380 2.29 8.34 16.49
N GLY A 381 3.19 7.40 16.28
CA GLY A 381 2.89 5.97 16.28
C GLY A 381 2.29 5.43 14.98
N LYS A 382 1.62 4.29 15.09
CA LYS A 382 1.16 3.45 13.98
C LYS A 382 -0.36 3.27 14.04
N CYS A 383 -1.04 3.55 12.94
CA CYS A 383 -2.48 3.41 12.81
C CYS A 383 -2.86 1.95 13.07
N ILE A 384 -3.80 1.71 13.95
CA ILE A 384 -4.15 0.34 14.30
C ILE A 384 -4.98 -0.37 13.21
N SER A 385 -5.76 0.39 12.43
CA SER A 385 -6.55 -0.17 11.34
C SER A 385 -5.66 -0.54 10.13
N CYS A 386 -4.80 0.38 9.67
CA CYS A 386 -4.00 0.19 8.47
C CYS A 386 -2.50 0.00 8.71
N GLU A 387 -2.02 -0.01 9.93
CA GLU A 387 -0.61 -0.25 10.22
C GLU A 387 0.37 0.73 9.52
N ARG A 388 -0.10 1.94 9.18
CA ARG A 388 0.71 3.04 8.63
C ARG A 388 0.93 4.16 9.65
N PRO A 389 1.94 5.01 9.49
CA PRO A 389 2.19 6.13 10.39
C PRO A 389 0.97 7.03 10.63
N ILE A 390 0.81 7.48 11.87
CA ILE A 390 -0.17 8.50 12.27
C ILE A 390 0.53 9.86 12.32
N GLN A 391 -0.15 10.91 11.84
CA GLN A 391 0.34 12.28 11.97
C GLN A 391 0.02 12.82 13.37
N SER A 392 1.00 13.47 13.99
CA SER A 392 0.77 14.11 15.29
C SER A 392 -0.26 15.23 15.26
N GLY A 393 -1.07 15.34 16.31
CA GLY A 393 -2.09 16.39 16.45
C GLY A 393 -3.23 16.29 15.42
N ILE A 394 -3.47 15.09 14.86
CA ILE A 394 -4.49 14.90 13.82
C ILE A 394 -5.91 15.21 14.33
N GLN A 395 -6.19 14.91 15.60
CA GLN A 395 -7.49 15.18 16.21
C GLN A 395 -7.76 16.67 16.33
N ASP A 396 -6.78 17.45 16.81
CA ASP A 396 -6.87 18.91 16.89
C ASP A 396 -7.03 19.54 15.51
N TRP A 397 -6.25 19.07 14.53
CA TRP A 397 -6.38 19.53 13.16
C TRP A 397 -7.79 19.28 12.62
N GLN A 398 -8.34 18.08 12.84
CA GLN A 398 -9.70 17.73 12.44
C GLN A 398 -10.76 18.60 13.12
N ALA A 399 -10.64 18.83 14.44
CA ALA A 399 -11.56 19.69 15.18
C ALA A 399 -11.57 21.13 14.63
N ARG A 400 -10.41 21.64 14.18
CA ARG A 400 -10.30 22.98 13.56
C ARG A 400 -10.91 23.07 12.16
N ILE A 401 -10.81 22.03 11.35
CA ILE A 401 -11.21 22.09 9.92
C ILE A 401 -12.64 21.62 9.64
N SER A 402 -13.37 21.12 10.64
CA SER A 402 -14.71 20.60 10.43
C SER A 402 -15.65 20.97 11.58
N ILE A 403 -16.82 21.52 11.21
CA ILE A 403 -17.91 21.78 12.15
C ILE A 403 -18.62 20.44 12.37
N ARG A 404 -18.28 19.74 13.46
CA ARG A 404 -18.80 18.38 13.74
C ARG A 404 -19.94 18.34 14.74
N SER A 405 -20.12 19.40 15.53
CA SER A 405 -21.27 19.56 16.41
C SER A 405 -22.00 20.87 16.12
N ARG A 406 -23.33 20.80 16.03
CA ARG A 406 -24.18 21.97 16.27
C ARG A 406 -24.45 21.95 17.78
N HIS A 407 -23.82 22.83 18.55
CA HIS A 407 -24.19 23.01 19.95
C HIS A 407 -25.66 23.48 20.00
N ASN A 408 -26.56 22.61 20.44
CA ASN A 408 -27.67 23.06 21.29
C ASN A 408 -27.10 23.10 22.70
N GLY A 409 -27.37 24.19 23.43
CA GLY A 409 -26.68 24.55 24.66
C GLY A 409 -26.65 23.48 25.75
N ASP A 410 -25.62 23.62 26.59
CA ASP A 410 -25.37 23.01 27.89
C ASP A 410 -25.58 21.51 28.03
N GLU A 411 -24.46 20.78 28.02
CA GLU A 411 -24.23 19.66 28.95
C GLU A 411 -22.70 19.45 29.07
N GLN A 412 -22.11 20.02 30.13
CA GLN A 412 -20.82 19.56 30.64
C GLN A 412 -21.06 18.22 31.32
N ALA A 413 -20.87 17.12 30.57
CA ALA A 413 -20.86 15.79 31.16
C ALA A 413 -19.65 15.65 32.11
N PRO A 414 -19.81 15.10 33.33
CA PRO A 414 -18.70 14.87 34.24
C PRO A 414 -17.69 13.90 33.62
N PHE A 415 -16.41 14.23 33.77
CA PHE A 415 -15.29 13.35 33.46
C PHE A 415 -15.34 12.12 34.39
N GLU A 416 -15.83 10.98 33.89
CA GLU A 416 -15.56 9.66 34.45
C GLU A 416 -14.79 8.83 33.41
N GLU A 417 -13.60 8.36 33.82
CA GLU A 417 -12.68 7.58 32.99
C GLU A 417 -13.14 6.13 32.76
N VAL A 418 -12.88 5.69 31.53
CA VAL A 418 -12.63 4.31 31.02
C VAL A 418 -13.73 3.74 30.10
N ALA A 419 -13.56 4.05 28.81
CA ALA A 419 -13.67 3.08 27.70
C ALA A 419 -12.74 3.58 26.58
N GLU A 420 -11.62 2.90 26.35
CA GLU A 420 -10.57 3.33 25.40
C GLU A 420 -11.17 3.61 24.02
N SER A 421 -11.15 4.87 23.58
CA SER A 421 -11.60 5.27 22.24
C SER A 421 -10.64 4.74 21.18
N LEU A 422 -11.16 4.28 20.04
CA LEU A 422 -10.31 3.90 18.90
C LEU A 422 -9.72 5.13 18.18
N SER A 423 -10.38 6.29 18.29
CA SER A 423 -10.07 7.50 17.51
C SER A 423 -8.61 7.98 17.61
N PRO A 424 -7.93 7.96 18.78
CA PRO A 424 -6.52 8.37 18.89
C PRO A 424 -5.55 7.46 18.13
N PHE A 425 -5.91 6.20 17.93
CA PHE A 425 -5.06 5.19 17.28
C PHE A 425 -5.31 5.07 15.77
N LEU A 426 -6.11 5.97 15.19
CA LEU A 426 -6.44 5.99 13.77
C LEU A 426 -5.76 7.15 13.05
N CYS A 427 -5.18 6.84 11.89
CA CYS A 427 -4.84 7.89 10.93
C CYS A 427 -6.11 8.50 10.32
N TYR A 428 -5.95 9.69 9.73
CA TYR A 428 -7.07 10.42 9.10
C TYR A 428 -7.90 9.56 8.12
N PRO A 429 -7.30 8.86 7.12
CA PRO A 429 -8.09 8.08 6.17
C PRO A 429 -8.87 6.93 6.80
N CYS A 430 -8.31 6.25 7.81
CA CYS A 430 -8.99 5.17 8.50
C CYS A 430 -10.15 5.69 9.34
N ARG A 431 -9.98 6.83 10.03
CA ARG A 431 -11.08 7.46 10.76
C ARG A 431 -12.22 7.83 9.81
N ILE A 432 -11.92 8.48 8.68
CA ILE A 432 -12.92 8.83 7.66
C ILE A 432 -13.57 7.57 7.06
N THR A 433 -12.81 6.50 6.85
CA THR A 433 -13.35 5.22 6.37
C THR A 433 -14.43 4.68 7.31
N LEU A 434 -14.29 4.90 8.62
CA LEU A 434 -15.27 4.45 9.61
C LEU A 434 -16.42 5.45 9.81
N THR A 435 -16.14 6.76 9.87
CA THR A 435 -17.14 7.75 10.32
C THR A 435 -17.83 8.54 9.21
N SER A 436 -17.31 8.52 7.97
CA SER A 436 -17.83 9.36 6.89
C SER A 436 -19.24 8.95 6.45
N ARG A 437 -20.26 9.71 6.86
CA ARG A 437 -21.65 9.44 6.49
C ARG A 437 -21.93 9.87 5.05
N SER A 438 -22.57 8.99 4.29
CA SER A 438 -23.12 9.32 2.97
C SER A 438 -24.48 10.02 3.15
N THR A 439 -24.73 11.08 2.37
CA THR A 439 -26.07 11.71 2.31
C THR A 439 -27.11 10.83 1.60
N ARG A 440 -26.67 9.76 0.94
CA ARG A 440 -27.53 8.80 0.27
C ARG A 440 -27.36 7.42 0.90
N PRO A 441 -28.45 6.71 1.23
CA PRO A 441 -28.37 5.35 1.75
C PRO A 441 -27.70 4.44 0.71
N ILE A 442 -26.78 3.60 1.17
CA ILE A 442 -26.11 2.59 0.35
C ILE A 442 -26.73 1.25 0.70
N LEU A 443 -27.08 0.49 -0.33
CA LEU A 443 -27.60 -0.85 -0.16
C LEU A 443 -26.62 -1.72 0.64
N ASN A 444 -27.15 -2.38 1.66
CA ASN A 444 -26.43 -3.43 2.36
C ASN A 444 -26.19 -4.57 1.38
N PRO A 445 -24.93 -4.97 1.11
CA PRO A 445 -24.64 -6.11 0.27
C PRO A 445 -25.20 -7.42 0.88
N PHE A 446 -25.43 -7.47 2.19
CA PHE A 446 -25.92 -8.65 2.90
C PHE A 446 -27.26 -8.36 3.58
N PRO A 447 -28.39 -8.39 2.84
CA PRO A 447 -29.71 -8.04 3.40
C PRO A 447 -30.26 -9.09 4.39
N ASN A 448 -29.74 -10.32 4.37
CA ASN A 448 -30.24 -11.44 5.18
C ASN A 448 -29.44 -11.71 6.46
N SER A 449 -28.38 -10.93 6.75
CA SER A 449 -27.70 -11.03 8.03
C SER A 449 -28.47 -10.24 9.08
N ASN A 450 -28.86 -10.90 10.17
CA ASN A 450 -29.44 -10.26 11.36
C ASN A 450 -28.42 -9.24 11.90
N HIS A 451 -28.65 -7.96 11.63
CA HIS A 451 -27.76 -6.86 12.02
C HIS A 451 -28.34 -6.02 13.15
N ASP A 452 -28.94 -6.65 14.16
CA ASP A 452 -29.31 -5.99 15.42
C ASP A 452 -28.08 -5.74 16.33
N VAL A 453 -26.89 -5.62 15.75
CA VAL A 453 -25.64 -5.46 16.49
C VAL A 453 -25.24 -3.99 16.40
N SER A 454 -25.36 -3.26 17.51
CA SER A 454 -24.82 -1.90 17.67
C SER A 454 -23.30 -1.83 17.48
N LEU A 455 -22.62 -2.98 17.52
CA LEU A 455 -21.18 -3.14 17.48
C LEU A 455 -20.70 -3.76 16.16
N THR A 456 -19.78 -3.05 15.51
CA THR A 456 -19.06 -3.53 14.34
C THR A 456 -17.81 -4.30 14.76
N PRO A 457 -17.65 -5.58 14.39
CA PRO A 457 -16.43 -6.33 14.70
C PRO A 457 -15.22 -5.74 13.97
N LEU A 458 -14.07 -5.70 14.65
CA LEU A 458 -12.81 -5.22 14.10
C LEU A 458 -11.89 -6.38 13.72
N PRO A 459 -10.95 -6.16 12.76
CA PRO A 459 -9.97 -7.17 12.42
C PRO A 459 -9.03 -7.51 13.59
N MET A 460 -8.51 -8.74 13.64
CA MET A 460 -7.84 -9.28 14.83
C MET A 460 -6.55 -8.55 15.23
N TRP A 461 -5.85 -7.91 14.30
CA TRP A 461 -4.67 -7.11 14.63
C TRP A 461 -5.00 -5.83 15.42
N THR A 462 -6.27 -5.46 15.49
CA THR A 462 -6.72 -4.29 16.27
C THR A 462 -6.75 -4.54 17.78
N GLY A 463 -6.55 -5.77 18.25
CA GLY A 463 -6.41 -6.10 19.67
C GLY A 463 -5.28 -5.37 20.40
N ARG A 464 -4.36 -4.72 19.67
CA ARG A 464 -3.21 -3.99 20.23
C ARG A 464 -3.58 -2.79 21.10
N VAL A 465 -4.78 -2.22 20.99
CA VAL A 465 -5.19 -1.04 21.80
C VAL A 465 -5.05 -1.32 23.29
N LEU A 466 -5.37 -2.55 23.72
CA LEU A 466 -5.35 -2.97 25.13
C LEU A 466 -3.95 -3.17 25.71
N HIS A 467 -2.91 -3.09 24.87
CA HIS A 467 -1.51 -3.18 25.27
C HIS A 467 -0.72 -2.05 24.59
N PRO A 468 -0.96 -0.78 24.96
CA PRO A 468 -0.10 0.30 24.48
C PRO A 468 1.34 -0.04 24.89
N PRO A 469 2.34 0.18 24.02
CA PRO A 469 3.72 0.09 24.47
C PRO A 469 3.84 1.03 25.67
N LYS A 470 4.29 0.50 26.82
CA LYS A 470 4.67 1.34 27.95
C LYS A 470 5.64 2.36 27.38
N THR A 471 5.23 3.61 27.26
CA THR A 471 6.17 4.71 27.12
C THR A 471 7.11 4.53 28.30
N SER A 472 8.35 4.16 28.01
CA SER A 472 9.40 4.05 29.00
C SER A 472 9.29 5.28 29.89
N GLY A 473 9.02 5.03 31.17
CA GLY A 473 8.99 6.07 32.17
C GLY A 473 10.25 6.91 32.03
N SER A 474 10.07 8.20 32.23
CA SER A 474 11.12 9.16 32.50
C SER A 474 12.18 8.56 33.44
N GLU A 475 13.25 8.03 32.86
CA GLU A 475 14.55 8.05 33.50
C GLU A 475 15.17 9.39 33.13
N GLU A 476 15.40 10.22 34.15
CA GLU A 476 16.24 11.41 34.06
C GLU A 476 17.62 10.97 33.55
N GLY A 477 17.85 11.17 32.26
CA GLY A 477 19.11 10.91 31.59
C GLY A 477 19.29 11.88 30.43
N ASP A 478 19.94 13.00 30.72
CA ASP A 478 20.47 14.04 29.84
C ASP A 478 19.94 14.04 28.39
N ALA A 479 18.74 14.58 28.21
CA ALA A 479 18.32 15.12 26.93
C ALA A 479 18.98 16.49 26.76
N GLU A 480 19.86 16.65 25.76
CA GLU A 480 20.25 17.96 25.26
C GLU A 480 18.98 18.72 24.84
N ILE A 481 18.52 19.61 25.70
CA ILE A 481 17.46 20.56 25.41
C ILE A 481 18.03 21.55 24.38
N VAL A 482 17.72 21.35 23.11
CA VAL A 482 17.94 22.38 22.09
C VAL A 482 16.91 23.48 22.32
N VAL A 483 17.23 24.40 23.24
CA VAL A 483 16.51 25.66 23.39
C VAL A 483 16.89 26.55 22.21
N GLY A 484 15.98 26.69 21.25
CA GLY A 484 16.14 27.67 20.17
C GLY A 484 16.10 29.09 20.72
N ARG A 485 17.28 29.67 20.97
CA ARG A 485 17.45 31.09 21.30
C ARG A 485 17.52 31.90 20.00
N THR A 486 16.67 32.91 19.86
CA THR A 486 16.79 33.93 18.80
C THR A 486 18.06 34.76 19.03
N LEU A 487 19.04 34.61 18.15
CA LEU A 487 20.29 35.40 18.19
C LEU A 487 20.07 36.77 17.52
N ALA A 488 20.63 37.82 18.10
CA ALA A 488 20.61 39.14 17.49
C ALA A 488 21.47 39.16 16.21
N ARG A 489 21.16 40.07 15.26
CA ARG A 489 21.87 40.15 13.96
C ARG A 489 23.38 40.34 14.09
N SER A 490 23.84 40.98 15.16
CA SER A 490 25.26 41.14 15.51
C SER A 490 25.92 39.83 15.96
N GLU A 491 25.21 39.00 16.72
CA GLU A 491 25.69 37.69 17.18
C GLU A 491 25.78 36.70 16.02
N MET A 492 24.80 36.71 15.10
CA MET A 492 24.88 35.94 13.85
C MET A 492 26.06 36.36 12.97
N LYS A 493 26.36 37.67 12.88
CA LYS A 493 27.50 38.15 12.09
C LYS A 493 28.85 37.71 12.68
N ASN A 494 28.95 37.59 14.00
CA ASN A 494 30.14 37.07 14.68
C ASN A 494 30.29 35.54 14.52
N ALA A 495 29.19 34.77 14.59
CA ALA A 495 29.24 33.32 14.45
C ALA A 495 29.67 32.84 13.05
N VAL A 496 29.46 33.66 12.03
CA VAL A 496 29.82 33.35 10.63
C VAL A 496 31.03 34.18 10.17
N LYS A 497 31.69 34.93 11.08
CA LYS A 497 32.78 35.86 10.76
C LYS A 497 33.99 35.18 10.11
N GLU A 498 34.26 33.92 10.45
CA GLU A 498 35.34 33.13 9.83
C GLU A 498 35.03 32.68 8.40
N PHE A 499 33.77 32.77 7.97
CA PHE A 499 33.30 32.41 6.62
C PHE A 499 32.94 33.63 5.76
N LEU A 500 33.08 34.84 6.32
CA LEU A 500 32.93 36.10 5.59
C LEU A 500 34.31 36.54 5.10
N LEU A 501 34.42 36.82 3.80
CA LEU A 501 35.59 37.48 3.25
C LEU A 501 35.68 38.89 3.84
N GLN A 502 36.88 39.35 4.18
CA GLN A 502 37.09 40.71 4.68
C GLN A 502 36.71 41.69 3.57
N ASP A 503 35.67 42.49 3.81
CA ASP A 503 35.36 43.64 2.96
C ASP A 503 36.44 44.71 3.22
N GLU A 504 37.12 45.17 2.16
CA GLU A 504 37.93 46.41 2.18
C GLU A 504 37.06 47.65 2.47
#